data_AF-A0A151XXI2-F1
#
_entry.id   AF-A0A151XXI2-F1
#
_cell.length_a   1.000
_cell.length_b   1.000
_cell.length_c   1.000
_cell.angle_alpha   90.00
_cell.angle_beta   90.00
_cell.angle_gamma   90.00
#
_symmetry.space_group_name_H-M   'P 1'
#
loop_
_entity.id
_entity.type
_entity.pdbx_description
1 polymer ?
#
loop_
_entity_poly.entity_id
_entity_poly.type
_entity_poly.pdbx_seq_one_letter_code
_entity_poly.pdbx_strand_id
1 'polypeptide(L)'
;NILLSNPYGSVYKIHGSVDDPEELVFTTEDYADFDQRYDLIRAQLISLFVHNPIVFLGYSVNDINIKKILSTIFKYVQFNSEQAELIRNNFLLVEYQEGSDSLDILDHDIDINGYALRIHKLKTDNYIELYHALESLSLPVSTYEIRRVLDNVKDITSGGTIKVSIAEDIDQLKNSERILAISPKSKSSIEYTYTDSSQLIIDYFDIIDNKSENLIKLIDEFPIAKSHWFPIFEFSNLVSDLQKAEILKTQQRSKLTNNIKENIKRFDVHALNNIDDILASNKIPESYKIDYIFYKVFNDLISADELKNYLMKIDGDLDSNYKKLLCLYDFKKYENP
;
A
#
# COMPACT_ATOMS: atom_id res chain seq x y z
N ASN A 1 -16.92 -21.87 -5.50
CA ASN A 1 -15.72 -21.32 -4.82
C ASN A 1 -15.97 -21.07 -3.33
N ILE A 2 -15.53 -21.97 -2.44
CA ILE A 2 -15.71 -21.83 -0.97
C ILE A 2 -14.77 -20.77 -0.36
N LEU A 3 -13.68 -20.44 -1.04
CA LEU A 3 -12.68 -19.47 -0.60
C LEU A 3 -12.65 -18.26 -1.56
N LEU A 4 -12.88 -17.07 -1.00
CA LEU A 4 -12.56 -15.81 -1.65
C LEU A 4 -11.39 -15.18 -0.88
N SER A 5 -10.18 -15.30 -1.43
CA SER A 5 -8.98 -14.69 -0.89
C SER A 5 -8.70 -13.36 -1.60
N ASN A 6 -8.65 -12.26 -0.87
CA ASN A 6 -8.18 -10.96 -1.34
C ASN A 6 -6.97 -10.55 -0.46
N PRO A 7 -6.04 -9.69 -0.93
CA PRO A 7 -5.01 -9.06 -0.11
C PRO A 7 -5.40 -8.67 1.34
N TYR A 8 -6.65 -8.27 1.58
CA TYR A 8 -7.15 -7.85 2.91
C TYR A 8 -7.59 -8.98 3.85
N GLY A 9 -7.87 -10.18 3.33
CA GLY A 9 -8.47 -11.26 4.13
C GLY A 9 -8.96 -12.44 3.29
N SER A 10 -9.27 -13.53 3.96
CA SER A 10 -9.87 -14.71 3.33
C SER A 10 -11.30 -14.87 3.84
N VAL A 11 -12.26 -14.85 2.93
CA VAL A 11 -13.66 -15.11 3.24
C VAL A 11 -13.96 -16.56 2.90
N TYR A 12 -14.36 -17.32 3.92
CA TYR A 12 -14.79 -18.71 3.80
C TYR A 12 -16.31 -18.76 3.80
N LYS A 13 -16.92 -19.04 2.64
CA LYS A 13 -18.36 -19.20 2.48
C LYS A 13 -18.73 -20.67 2.64
N ILE A 14 -18.80 -21.15 3.89
CA ILE A 14 -19.04 -22.56 4.24
C ILE A 14 -20.36 -23.09 3.64
N HIS A 15 -21.40 -22.26 3.59
CA HIS A 15 -22.71 -22.61 3.03
C HIS A 15 -22.90 -22.23 1.56
N GLY A 16 -21.81 -21.88 0.85
CA GLY A 16 -21.87 -21.42 -0.54
C GLY A 16 -22.18 -19.92 -0.68
N SER A 17 -22.42 -19.50 -1.92
CA SER A 17 -22.70 -18.09 -2.26
C SER A 17 -24.05 -17.96 -2.95
N VAL A 18 -24.72 -16.81 -2.74
CA VAL A 18 -25.94 -16.46 -3.48
C VAL A 18 -25.67 -16.34 -4.98
N ASP A 19 -24.43 -15.96 -5.34
CA ASP A 19 -23.99 -15.80 -6.74
C ASP A 19 -23.87 -17.15 -7.48
N ASP A 20 -23.67 -18.24 -6.73
CA ASP A 20 -23.55 -19.62 -7.24
C ASP A 20 -24.56 -20.53 -6.51
N PRO A 21 -25.86 -20.48 -6.84
CA PRO A 21 -26.90 -21.20 -6.12
C PRO A 21 -26.72 -22.72 -6.07
N GLU A 22 -26.04 -23.29 -7.07
CA GLU A 22 -25.74 -24.72 -7.17
C GLU A 22 -24.74 -25.20 -6.11
N GLU A 23 -23.99 -24.29 -5.50
CA GLU A 23 -23.05 -24.60 -4.41
C GLU A 23 -23.63 -24.36 -3.01
N LEU A 24 -24.90 -23.93 -2.90
CA LEU A 24 -25.53 -23.66 -1.61
C LEU A 24 -25.75 -24.95 -0.83
N VAL A 25 -25.46 -24.90 0.48
CA VAL A 25 -25.64 -26.03 1.41
C VAL A 25 -26.76 -25.69 2.38
N PHE A 26 -27.95 -26.25 2.16
CA PHE A 26 -29.12 -25.98 3.01
C PHE A 26 -30.10 -27.16 3.17
N THR A 27 -30.06 -28.17 2.30
CA THR A 27 -30.86 -29.41 2.45
C THR A 27 -30.10 -30.48 3.24
N THR A 28 -30.82 -31.49 3.73
CA THR A 28 -30.20 -32.58 4.52
C THR A 28 -29.21 -33.38 3.66
N GLU A 29 -29.55 -33.58 2.39
CA GLU A 29 -28.71 -34.20 1.38
C GLU A 29 -27.44 -33.37 1.14
N ASP A 30 -27.56 -32.04 1.01
CA ASP A 30 -26.39 -31.16 0.83
C ASP A 30 -25.44 -31.26 2.02
N TYR A 31 -25.96 -31.34 3.25
CA TYR A 31 -25.13 -31.50 4.44
C TYR A 31 -24.39 -32.84 4.46
N ALA A 32 -25.01 -33.92 3.96
CA ALA A 32 -24.37 -35.23 3.87
C ALA A 32 -23.22 -35.24 2.84
N ASP A 33 -23.43 -34.63 1.67
CA ASP A 33 -22.42 -34.48 0.62
C ASP A 33 -21.33 -33.47 1.02
N PHE A 34 -21.71 -32.43 1.75
CA PHE A 34 -20.78 -31.45 2.29
C PHE A 34 -19.86 -32.08 3.34
N ASP A 35 -20.39 -32.86 4.28
CA ASP A 35 -19.60 -33.49 5.35
C ASP A 35 -18.47 -34.38 4.79
N GLN A 36 -18.64 -35.00 3.60
CA GLN A 36 -17.57 -35.74 2.90
C GLN A 36 -16.49 -34.85 2.28
N ARG A 37 -16.88 -33.69 1.70
CA ARG A 37 -15.94 -32.75 1.06
C ARG A 37 -15.23 -31.85 2.08
N TYR A 38 -15.79 -31.73 3.28
CA TYR A 38 -15.39 -30.76 4.30
C TYR A 38 -14.14 -31.16 5.12
N ASP A 39 -13.66 -32.40 5.02
CA ASP A 39 -12.51 -32.87 5.79
C ASP A 39 -11.21 -32.08 5.51
N LEU A 40 -11.00 -31.61 4.27
CA LEU A 40 -9.85 -30.77 3.92
C LEU A 40 -9.95 -29.36 4.54
N ILE A 41 -11.17 -28.79 4.56
CA ILE A 41 -11.45 -27.47 5.13
C ILE A 41 -11.32 -27.53 6.66
N ARG A 42 -11.77 -28.61 7.29
CA ARG A 42 -11.61 -28.85 8.74
C ARG A 42 -10.15 -28.76 9.16
N ALA A 43 -9.24 -29.41 8.45
CA ALA A 43 -7.81 -29.39 8.81
C ALA A 43 -7.21 -27.97 8.80
N GLN A 44 -7.57 -27.16 7.79
CA GLN A 44 -7.13 -25.76 7.71
C GLN A 44 -7.77 -24.88 8.80
N LEU A 45 -9.07 -25.07 9.06
CA LEU A 45 -9.79 -24.35 10.11
C LEU A 45 -9.25 -24.67 11.51
N ILE A 46 -8.93 -25.92 11.81
CA ILE A 46 -8.34 -26.32 13.10
C ILE A 46 -7.04 -25.55 13.35
N SER A 47 -6.15 -25.48 12.36
CA SER A 47 -4.88 -24.74 12.48
C SER A 47 -5.12 -23.25 12.73
N LEU A 48 -6.10 -22.64 12.04
CA LEU A 48 -6.49 -21.25 12.30
C LEU A 48 -7.00 -21.06 13.72
N PHE A 49 -7.80 -22.00 14.22
CA PHE A 49 -8.50 -21.86 15.49
C PHE A 49 -7.61 -22.03 16.73
N VAL A 50 -6.52 -22.80 16.61
CA VAL A 50 -5.58 -22.99 17.73
C VAL A 50 -4.69 -21.76 17.93
N HIS A 51 -4.35 -21.05 16.84
CA HIS A 51 -3.32 -20.01 16.86
C HIS A 51 -3.85 -18.57 16.86
N ASN A 52 -5.14 -18.35 16.62
CA ASN A 52 -5.72 -17.01 16.48
C ASN A 52 -6.95 -16.83 17.38
N PRO A 53 -7.20 -15.63 17.92
CA PRO A 53 -8.46 -15.33 18.60
C PRO A 53 -9.62 -15.36 17.62
N ILE A 54 -10.76 -15.91 18.03
CA ILE A 54 -11.97 -16.11 17.24
C ILE A 54 -13.16 -15.53 17.98
N VAL A 55 -13.91 -14.71 17.25
CA VAL A 55 -15.17 -14.13 17.72
C VAL A 55 -16.32 -14.73 16.92
N PHE A 56 -17.23 -15.43 17.59
CA PHE A 56 -18.47 -15.92 17.01
C PHE A 56 -19.57 -14.87 17.19
N LEU A 57 -20.06 -14.31 16.09
CA LEU A 57 -21.11 -13.29 16.09
C LEU A 57 -22.41 -13.87 15.51
N GLY A 58 -23.54 -13.63 16.18
CA GLY A 58 -24.86 -14.03 15.66
C GLY A 58 -25.18 -15.51 15.83
N TYR A 59 -24.45 -16.21 16.71
CA TYR A 59 -24.70 -17.61 17.03
C TYR A 59 -25.23 -17.77 18.46
N SER A 60 -26.12 -18.74 18.62
CA SER A 60 -26.48 -19.26 19.94
C SER A 60 -25.41 -20.25 20.41
N VAL A 61 -25.20 -20.36 21.72
CA VAL A 61 -24.43 -21.48 22.30
C VAL A 61 -24.93 -22.84 21.82
N ASN A 62 -26.23 -22.96 21.56
CA ASN A 62 -26.86 -24.21 21.19
C ASN A 62 -26.77 -24.54 19.68
N ASP A 63 -26.09 -23.71 18.90
CA ASP A 63 -25.90 -23.95 17.48
C ASP A 63 -25.09 -25.24 17.24
N ILE A 64 -25.65 -26.13 16.41
CA ILE A 64 -25.07 -27.45 16.12
C ILE A 64 -23.75 -27.32 15.35
N ASN A 65 -23.62 -26.33 14.47
CA ASN A 65 -22.39 -26.11 13.70
C ASN A 65 -21.27 -25.61 14.60
N ILE A 66 -21.56 -24.69 15.52
CA ILE A 66 -20.59 -24.22 16.52
C ILE A 66 -20.14 -25.38 17.42
N LYS A 67 -21.08 -26.19 17.92
CA LYS A 67 -20.75 -27.39 18.70
C LYS A 67 -19.90 -28.38 17.91
N LYS A 68 -20.20 -28.61 16.63
CA LYS A 68 -19.40 -29.46 15.75
C LYS A 68 -17.98 -28.93 15.57
N ILE A 69 -17.80 -27.62 15.33
CA ILE A 69 -16.49 -26.98 15.18
C ILE A 69 -15.68 -27.11 16.46
N LEU A 70 -16.24 -26.69 17.61
CA LEU A 70 -15.57 -26.77 18.90
C LEU A 70 -15.23 -28.23 19.26
N SER A 71 -16.16 -29.16 19.05
CA SER A 71 -15.91 -30.58 19.33
C SER A 71 -14.76 -31.15 18.51
N THR A 72 -14.60 -30.69 17.27
CA THR A 72 -13.52 -31.13 16.39
C THR A 72 -12.17 -30.61 16.89
N ILE A 73 -12.10 -29.34 17.31
CA ILE A 73 -10.86 -28.72 17.82
C ILE A 73 -10.42 -29.42 19.10
N PHE A 74 -11.33 -29.58 20.07
CA PHE A 74 -11.01 -30.15 21.37
C PHE A 74 -10.85 -31.68 21.35
N LYS A 75 -11.31 -32.37 20.31
CA LYS A 75 -11.01 -33.80 20.12
C LYS A 75 -9.51 -34.08 20.05
N TYR A 76 -8.73 -33.14 19.55
CA TYR A 76 -7.28 -33.30 19.36
C TYR A 76 -6.44 -32.66 20.46
N VAL A 77 -7.07 -32.06 21.47
CA VAL A 77 -6.40 -31.37 22.58
C VAL A 77 -6.68 -32.10 23.87
N GLN A 78 -5.66 -32.35 24.69
CA GLN A 78 -5.87 -32.96 26.00
C GLN A 78 -6.63 -31.99 26.91
N PHE A 79 -7.76 -32.43 27.45
CA PHE A 79 -8.52 -31.67 28.46
C PHE A 79 -7.63 -31.39 29.67
N ASN A 80 -7.65 -30.16 30.20
CA ASN A 80 -6.79 -29.65 31.28
C ASN A 80 -5.29 -29.48 30.93
N SER A 81 -4.94 -29.44 29.64
CA SER A 81 -3.60 -29.00 29.23
C SER A 81 -3.50 -27.47 29.18
N GLU A 82 -2.27 -26.94 29.25
CA GLU A 82 -1.99 -25.52 29.01
C GLU A 82 -2.49 -25.06 27.63
N GLN A 83 -2.46 -25.97 26.65
CA GLN A 83 -2.99 -25.76 25.31
C GLN A 83 -4.51 -25.60 25.31
N ALA A 84 -5.23 -26.36 26.14
CA ALA A 84 -6.68 -26.23 26.27
C ALA A 84 -7.08 -24.86 26.87
N GLU A 85 -6.32 -24.36 27.85
CA GLU A 85 -6.54 -23.01 28.41
C GLU A 85 -6.22 -21.89 27.41
N LEU A 86 -5.13 -22.03 26.64
CA LEU A 86 -4.83 -21.08 25.54
C LEU A 86 -5.95 -21.03 24.51
N ILE A 87 -6.44 -22.20 24.10
CA ILE A 87 -7.53 -22.31 23.13
C ILE A 87 -8.81 -21.71 23.72
N ARG A 88 -9.12 -21.97 25.00
CA ARG A 88 -10.25 -21.35 25.71
C ARG A 88 -10.19 -19.83 25.67
N ASN A 89 -9.04 -19.24 25.97
CA ASN A 89 -8.86 -17.79 26.00
C ASN A 89 -8.97 -17.15 24.60
N ASN A 90 -8.82 -17.94 23.54
CA ASN A 90 -8.94 -17.46 22.17
C ASN A 90 -10.39 -17.33 21.70
N PHE A 91 -11.39 -17.88 22.42
CA PHE A 91 -12.77 -17.87 21.97
C PHE A 91 -13.65 -16.86 22.69
N LEU A 92 -14.35 -16.03 21.92
CA LEU A 92 -15.44 -15.19 22.39
C LEU A 92 -16.71 -15.49 21.61
N LEU A 93 -17.78 -15.89 22.31
CA LEU A 93 -19.11 -16.04 21.73
C LEU A 93 -19.99 -14.84 22.09
N VAL A 94 -20.51 -14.16 21.07
CA VAL A 94 -21.43 -13.03 21.22
C VAL A 94 -22.84 -13.46 20.85
N GLU A 95 -23.71 -13.51 21.84
CA GLU A 95 -25.11 -13.88 21.71
C GLU A 95 -26.00 -12.64 21.87
N TYR A 96 -26.89 -12.42 20.90
CA TYR A 96 -27.85 -11.33 20.96
C TYR A 96 -28.83 -11.53 22.12
N GLN A 97 -29.02 -10.50 22.93
CA GLN A 97 -30.05 -10.47 23.97
C GLN A 97 -30.76 -9.13 23.95
N GLU A 98 -32.02 -9.14 23.52
CA GLU A 98 -32.87 -7.93 23.45
C GLU A 98 -32.94 -7.20 24.80
N GLY A 99 -32.70 -5.89 24.78
CA GLY A 99 -32.72 -5.00 25.93
C GLY A 99 -31.50 -5.11 26.86
N SER A 100 -30.39 -5.71 26.42
CA SER A 100 -29.20 -5.94 27.25
C SER A 100 -28.01 -5.12 26.76
N ASP A 101 -27.69 -4.03 27.44
CA ASP A 101 -26.50 -3.21 27.20
C ASP A 101 -25.23 -3.72 27.90
N SER A 102 -25.30 -4.91 28.53
CA SER A 102 -24.18 -5.51 29.26
C SER A 102 -22.97 -5.72 28.35
N LEU A 103 -21.79 -5.38 28.89
CA LEU A 103 -20.48 -5.65 28.30
C LEU A 103 -19.70 -6.69 29.12
N ASP A 104 -20.37 -7.37 30.05
CA ASP A 104 -19.75 -8.35 30.92
C ASP A 104 -19.45 -9.63 30.14
N ILE A 105 -18.17 -10.03 30.17
CA ILE A 105 -17.72 -11.31 29.62
C ILE A 105 -17.81 -12.34 30.73
N LEU A 106 -18.69 -13.32 30.55
CA LEU A 106 -18.90 -14.41 31.48
C LEU A 106 -18.36 -15.71 30.91
N ASP A 107 -17.94 -16.61 31.79
CA ASP A 107 -17.63 -17.97 31.40
C ASP A 107 -18.91 -18.78 31.19
N HIS A 108 -18.94 -19.58 30.13
CA HIS A 108 -20.05 -20.46 29.82
C HIS A 108 -19.56 -21.86 29.46
N ASP A 109 -20.17 -22.87 30.07
CA ASP A 109 -19.86 -24.28 29.83
C ASP A 109 -20.74 -24.85 28.71
N ILE A 110 -20.09 -25.35 27.66
CA ILE A 110 -20.71 -26.05 26.53
C ILE A 110 -20.44 -27.54 26.69
N ASP A 111 -21.49 -28.35 26.74
CA ASP A 111 -21.34 -29.81 26.67
C ASP A 111 -20.93 -30.25 25.27
N ILE A 112 -19.75 -30.86 25.19
CA ILE A 112 -19.14 -31.42 24.00
C ILE A 112 -18.88 -32.90 24.27
N ASN A 113 -19.77 -33.77 23.76
CA ASN A 113 -19.65 -35.23 23.87
C ASN A 113 -19.42 -35.72 25.31
N GLY A 114 -20.05 -35.08 26.31
CA GLY A 114 -19.93 -35.45 27.73
C GLY A 114 -18.81 -34.72 28.48
N TYR A 115 -18.10 -33.78 27.83
CA TYR A 115 -17.10 -32.91 28.45
C TYR A 115 -17.58 -31.46 28.45
N ALA A 116 -17.51 -30.80 29.60
CA ALA A 116 -17.82 -29.38 29.72
C ALA A 116 -16.62 -28.55 29.20
N LEU A 117 -16.83 -27.85 28.09
CA LEU A 117 -15.90 -26.86 27.58
C LEU A 117 -16.31 -25.46 28.02
N ARG A 118 -15.45 -24.81 28.78
CA ARG A 118 -15.66 -23.42 29.21
C ARG A 118 -15.16 -22.45 28.16
N ILE A 119 -16.00 -21.53 27.71
CA ILE A 119 -15.65 -20.46 26.76
C ILE A 119 -16.09 -19.09 27.29
N HIS A 120 -15.50 -18.01 26.77
CA HIS A 120 -15.97 -16.67 27.07
C HIS A 120 -17.23 -16.34 26.27
N LYS A 121 -18.20 -15.73 26.94
CA LYS A 121 -19.49 -15.36 26.38
C LYS A 121 -19.85 -13.93 26.74
N LEU A 122 -20.24 -13.16 25.73
CA LEU A 122 -20.86 -11.86 25.85
C LEU A 122 -22.33 -11.98 25.44
N LYS A 123 -23.24 -11.48 26.28
CA LYS A 123 -24.67 -11.37 25.96
C LYS A 123 -25.08 -9.92 25.92
N THR A 124 -25.41 -9.43 24.73
CA THR A 124 -25.67 -8.00 24.54
C THR A 124 -26.55 -7.77 23.30
N ASP A 125 -27.34 -6.70 23.28
CA ASP A 125 -27.86 -6.10 22.05
C ASP A 125 -27.05 -4.86 21.63
N ASN A 126 -26.12 -4.41 22.49
CA ASN A 126 -25.23 -3.29 22.21
C ASN A 126 -24.01 -3.71 21.38
N TYR A 127 -24.27 -4.12 20.15
CA TYR A 127 -23.21 -4.48 19.19
C TYR A 127 -22.34 -3.28 18.79
N ILE A 128 -22.81 -2.03 19.01
CA ILE A 128 -22.04 -0.82 18.72
C ILE A 128 -20.77 -0.76 19.56
N GLU A 129 -20.88 -0.97 20.87
CA GLU A 129 -19.71 -0.98 21.77
C GLU A 129 -18.76 -2.14 21.48
N LEU A 130 -19.29 -3.30 21.08
CA LEU A 130 -18.46 -4.40 20.58
C LEU A 130 -17.66 -3.98 19.34
N TYR A 131 -18.29 -3.30 18.38
CA TYR A 131 -17.60 -2.84 17.18
C TYR A 131 -16.55 -1.76 17.49
N HIS A 132 -16.83 -0.85 18.43
CA HIS A 132 -15.82 0.12 18.89
C HIS A 132 -14.65 -0.55 19.61
N ALA A 133 -14.92 -1.58 20.43
CA ALA A 133 -13.86 -2.37 21.05
C ALA A 133 -12.98 -3.04 19.97
N LEU A 134 -13.59 -3.65 18.95
CA LEU A 134 -12.87 -4.25 17.82
C LEU A 134 -12.10 -3.21 16.99
N GLU A 135 -12.66 -2.02 16.80
CA GLU A 135 -12.00 -0.90 16.12
C GLU A 135 -10.76 -0.45 16.89
N SER A 136 -10.85 -0.34 18.22
CA SER A 136 -9.73 0.07 19.08
C SER A 136 -8.58 -0.93 19.10
N LEU A 137 -8.83 -2.19 18.72
CA LEU A 137 -7.79 -3.21 18.54
C LEU A 137 -6.95 -2.98 17.28
N SER A 138 -7.22 -1.94 16.49
CA SER A 138 -6.49 -1.61 15.27
C SER A 138 -4.99 -1.81 15.47
N LEU A 139 -4.48 -2.86 14.82
CA LEU A 139 -3.06 -3.18 14.86
C LEU A 139 -2.31 -1.95 14.33
N PRO A 140 -1.16 -1.59 14.91
CA PRO A 140 -0.36 -0.45 14.46
C PRO A 140 0.17 -0.59 13.02
N VAL A 141 -0.10 -1.72 12.38
CA VAL A 141 0.33 -2.11 11.05
C VAL A 141 -0.84 -2.84 10.38
N SER A 142 -1.17 -2.48 9.16
CA SER A 142 -2.28 -3.09 8.41
C SER A 142 -2.04 -4.59 8.17
N THR A 143 -3.11 -5.37 8.06
CA THR A 143 -3.02 -6.81 7.75
C THR A 143 -2.31 -7.08 6.43
N TYR A 144 -2.37 -6.13 5.48
CA TYR A 144 -1.62 -6.15 4.22
C TYR A 144 -0.10 -6.11 4.45
N GLU A 145 0.37 -5.19 5.30
CA GLU A 145 1.78 -5.04 5.63
C GLU A 145 2.31 -6.28 6.37
N ILE A 146 1.53 -6.86 7.30
CA ILE A 146 1.89 -8.10 8.01
C ILE A 146 2.00 -9.29 7.05
N ARG A 147 1.05 -9.47 6.12
CA ARG A 147 1.12 -10.56 5.13
C ARG A 147 2.24 -10.36 4.12
N ARG A 148 2.48 -9.12 3.66
CA ARG A 148 3.63 -8.80 2.81
C ARG A 148 4.94 -9.19 3.50
N VAL A 149 5.05 -8.96 4.81
CA VAL A 149 6.21 -9.40 5.60
C VAL A 149 6.28 -10.94 5.67
N LEU A 150 5.18 -11.62 6.02
CA LEU A 150 5.15 -13.07 6.18
C LEU A 150 5.39 -13.83 4.87
N ASP A 151 4.85 -13.38 3.74
CA ASP A 151 5.06 -13.97 2.42
C ASP A 151 6.54 -13.82 2.01
N ASN A 152 7.11 -12.62 2.20
CA ASN A 152 8.53 -12.40 1.95
C ASN A 152 9.40 -13.30 2.84
N VAL A 153 9.08 -13.45 4.14
CA VAL A 153 9.80 -14.32 5.09
C VAL A 153 9.66 -15.81 4.73
N LYS A 154 8.50 -16.23 4.24
CA LYS A 154 8.25 -17.60 3.78
C LYS A 154 9.08 -17.93 2.53
N ASP A 155 9.20 -17.00 1.59
CA ASP A 155 10.03 -17.17 0.40
C ASP A 155 11.54 -17.19 0.72
N ILE A 156 11.97 -16.39 1.69
CA ILE A 156 13.33 -16.40 2.26
C ILE A 156 13.65 -17.77 2.89
N THR A 157 12.75 -18.29 3.73
CA THR A 157 12.97 -19.54 4.48
C THR A 157 12.81 -20.80 3.62
N SER A 158 12.13 -20.70 2.49
CA SER A 158 11.95 -21.79 1.52
C SER A 158 13.08 -21.88 0.49
N GLY A 159 14.13 -21.07 0.61
CA GLY A 159 15.30 -21.10 -0.27
C GLY A 159 15.09 -20.42 -1.63
N GLY A 160 14.08 -19.56 -1.75
CA GLY A 160 13.93 -18.68 -2.91
C GLY A 160 15.07 -17.65 -2.98
N THR A 161 15.27 -17.06 -4.16
CA THR A 161 16.34 -16.09 -4.47
C THR A 161 16.12 -14.70 -3.83
N ILE A 162 15.66 -14.63 -2.58
CA ILE A 162 15.54 -13.38 -1.84
C ILE A 162 16.72 -13.28 -0.88
N LYS A 163 17.67 -12.38 -1.18
CA LYS A 163 18.76 -12.03 -0.27
C LYS A 163 18.21 -11.12 0.83
N VAL A 164 18.24 -11.61 2.06
CA VAL A 164 17.99 -10.77 3.24
C VAL A 164 19.25 -9.97 3.53
N SER A 165 19.26 -8.71 3.14
CA SER A 165 20.28 -7.75 3.57
C SER A 165 19.77 -7.02 4.81
N ILE A 166 20.51 -7.14 5.92
CA ILE A 166 20.36 -6.22 7.06
C ILE A 166 20.71 -4.82 6.52
N ALA A 167 19.99 -3.80 6.98
CA ALA A 167 20.00 -2.41 6.49
C ALA A 167 21.33 -1.65 6.70
N GLU A 168 22.45 -2.30 6.44
CA GLU A 168 23.77 -1.69 6.34
C GLU A 168 24.24 -1.61 4.87
N ASP A 169 23.66 -2.39 3.95
CA ASP A 169 24.06 -2.46 2.53
C ASP A 169 22.84 -2.47 1.57
N ILE A 170 21.91 -1.53 1.73
CA ILE A 170 20.80 -1.34 0.77
C ILE A 170 21.30 -0.85 -0.60
N ASP A 171 22.45 -0.18 -0.64
CA ASP A 171 23.00 0.50 -1.81
C ASP A 171 23.47 -0.43 -2.94
N GLN A 172 23.50 -1.75 -2.71
CA GLN A 172 23.92 -2.76 -3.69
C GLN A 172 22.74 -3.50 -4.36
N LEU A 173 21.51 -3.18 -3.99
CA LEU A 173 20.32 -3.90 -4.46
C LEU A 173 19.80 -3.31 -5.77
N LYS A 174 19.35 -4.17 -6.69
CA LYS A 174 18.80 -3.76 -7.99
C LYS A 174 17.30 -3.48 -7.87
N ASN A 175 16.78 -2.48 -8.58
CA ASN A 175 15.36 -2.08 -8.58
C ASN A 175 14.33 -3.19 -8.91
N SER A 176 14.78 -4.36 -9.39
CA SER A 176 13.94 -5.54 -9.61
C SER A 176 13.64 -6.36 -8.35
N GLU A 177 14.24 -6.00 -7.21
CA GLU A 177 14.19 -6.79 -5.97
C GLU A 177 13.20 -6.18 -4.97
N ARG A 178 12.34 -7.00 -4.37
CA ARG A 178 11.38 -6.57 -3.34
C ARG A 178 12.12 -6.42 -2.01
N ILE A 179 12.14 -5.21 -1.46
CA ILE A 179 12.83 -4.89 -0.20
C ILE A 179 11.83 -4.77 0.94
N LEU A 180 12.17 -5.35 2.09
CA LEU A 180 11.49 -5.17 3.37
C LEU A 180 12.48 -4.63 4.39
N ALA A 181 12.29 -3.39 4.85
CA ALA A 181 13.12 -2.76 5.86
C ALA A 181 12.44 -2.84 7.24
N ILE A 182 13.17 -3.32 8.25
CA ILE A 182 12.73 -3.36 9.65
C ILE A 182 13.77 -2.59 10.47
N SER A 183 13.37 -1.49 11.11
CA SER A 183 14.26 -0.67 11.95
C SER A 183 13.75 -0.59 13.40
N PRO A 184 14.66 -0.55 14.40
CA PRO A 184 14.28 -0.32 15.79
C PRO A 184 13.60 1.04 15.96
N LYS A 185 12.62 1.13 16.87
CA LYS A 185 11.83 2.34 17.18
C LYS A 185 12.70 3.58 17.55
N SER A 186 13.97 3.40 17.88
CA SER A 186 14.95 4.44 18.20
C SER A 186 15.62 5.11 16.97
N LYS A 187 15.44 4.57 15.76
CA LYS A 187 15.84 5.18 14.49
C LYS A 187 14.62 5.24 13.59
N SER A 188 13.74 6.22 13.83
CA SER A 188 12.45 6.35 13.13
C SER A 188 12.56 7.01 11.76
N SER A 189 13.71 7.58 11.39
CA SER A 189 13.95 8.10 10.05
C SER A 189 14.77 7.08 9.27
N ILE A 190 14.12 6.40 8.34
CA ILE A 190 14.83 5.86 7.18
C ILE A 190 15.34 7.10 6.44
N GLU A 191 16.62 7.44 6.65
CA GLU A 191 17.28 8.42 5.81
C GLU A 191 17.42 7.78 4.43
N TYR A 192 16.60 8.23 3.48
CA TYR A 192 16.82 7.93 2.08
C TYR A 192 18.12 8.62 1.68
N THR A 193 19.23 7.88 1.71
CA THR A 193 20.45 8.30 1.03
C THR A 193 20.22 8.15 -0.46
N TYR A 194 19.79 9.22 -1.11
CA TYR A 194 19.88 9.28 -2.56
C TYR A 194 21.34 9.07 -2.97
N THR A 195 21.59 8.15 -3.90
CA THR A 195 22.96 7.89 -4.38
C THR A 195 23.34 8.82 -5.52
N ASP A 196 22.36 9.40 -6.22
CA ASP A 196 22.55 10.35 -7.31
C ASP A 196 21.41 11.37 -7.42
N SER A 197 21.76 12.55 -7.93
CA SER A 197 20.88 13.66 -8.30
C SER A 197 19.71 13.29 -9.21
N SER A 198 19.80 12.20 -9.98
CA SER A 198 18.71 11.74 -10.85
C SER A 198 17.45 11.36 -10.08
N GLN A 199 17.58 10.82 -8.87
CA GLN A 199 16.42 10.39 -8.07
C GLN A 199 15.64 11.60 -7.52
N LEU A 200 16.33 12.70 -7.18
CA LEU A 200 15.69 13.97 -6.83
C LEU A 200 14.83 14.55 -7.96
N ILE A 201 15.14 14.20 -9.22
CA ILE A 201 14.35 14.61 -10.39
C ILE A 201 13.10 13.73 -10.53
N ILE A 202 13.21 12.42 -10.27
CA ILE A 202 12.06 11.50 -10.29
C ILE A 202 11.06 11.92 -9.22
N ASP A 203 11.54 12.06 -7.99
CA ASP A 203 10.71 12.32 -6.82
C ASP A 203 10.40 13.81 -6.66
N TYR A 204 10.69 14.64 -7.67
CA TYR A 204 10.62 16.10 -7.60
C TYR A 204 9.27 16.61 -7.05
N PHE A 205 8.15 16.13 -7.61
CA PHE A 205 6.82 16.55 -7.17
C PHE A 205 6.50 16.05 -5.76
N ASP A 206 6.87 14.82 -5.42
CA ASP A 206 6.66 14.25 -4.09
C ASP A 206 7.49 14.97 -3.03
N ILE A 207 8.74 15.35 -3.34
CA ILE A 207 9.62 16.10 -2.44
C ILE A 207 9.03 17.47 -2.13
N ILE A 208 8.46 18.14 -3.13
CA ILE A 208 7.84 19.46 -2.98
C ILE A 208 6.55 19.34 -2.17
N ASP A 209 5.67 18.39 -2.51
CA ASP A 209 4.38 18.21 -1.85
C ASP A 209 4.57 17.81 -0.38
N ASN A 210 5.57 16.96 -0.07
CA ASN A 210 5.91 16.55 1.29
C ASN A 210 6.87 17.50 2.03
N LYS A 211 7.36 18.56 1.37
CA LYS A 211 8.34 19.53 1.92
C LYS A 211 9.54 18.86 2.61
N SER A 212 10.14 17.89 1.92
CA SER A 212 11.20 17.06 2.51
C SER A 212 12.56 17.79 2.53
N GLU A 213 12.74 18.71 3.48
CA GLU A 213 13.95 19.55 3.60
C GLU A 213 15.25 18.73 3.68
N ASN A 214 15.24 17.58 4.36
CA ASN A 214 16.41 16.71 4.50
C ASN A 214 16.89 16.17 3.14
N LEU A 215 15.96 15.84 2.25
CA LEU A 215 16.26 15.33 0.91
C LEU A 215 16.82 16.43 0.01
N ILE A 216 16.28 17.65 0.15
CA ILE A 216 16.74 18.82 -0.59
C ILE A 216 18.19 19.18 -0.21
N LYS A 217 18.57 19.05 1.08
CA LYS A 217 19.95 19.31 1.53
C LYS A 217 20.99 18.40 0.88
N LEU A 218 20.63 17.20 0.44
CA LEU A 218 21.54 16.29 -0.27
C LEU A 218 22.03 16.85 -1.62
N ILE A 219 21.38 17.86 -2.19
CA ILE A 219 21.84 18.55 -3.41
C ILE A 219 23.29 19.07 -3.26
N ASP A 220 23.66 19.53 -2.07
CA ASP A 220 25.02 20.02 -1.79
C ASP A 220 26.06 18.89 -1.77
N GLU A 221 25.65 17.63 -1.65
CA GLU A 221 26.53 16.46 -1.69
C GLU A 221 26.72 15.93 -3.12
N PHE A 222 25.75 16.11 -4.02
CA PHE A 222 25.83 15.55 -5.38
C PHE A 222 26.66 16.36 -6.37
N PRO A 223 27.51 15.72 -7.21
CA PRO A 223 28.20 16.38 -8.31
C PRO A 223 27.27 16.58 -9.52
N ILE A 224 26.54 17.70 -9.56
CA ILE A 224 25.66 18.04 -10.71
C ILE A 224 26.48 18.74 -11.80
N ALA A 225 26.79 18.02 -12.88
CA ALA A 225 27.52 18.61 -14.02
C ALA A 225 26.65 19.61 -14.82
N LYS A 226 27.28 20.65 -15.39
CA LYS A 226 26.62 21.69 -16.20
C LYS A 226 25.81 21.17 -17.38
N SER A 227 26.14 19.97 -17.88
CA SER A 227 25.43 19.31 -18.97
C SER A 227 24.09 18.69 -18.54
N HIS A 228 23.83 18.47 -17.25
CA HIS A 228 22.61 17.85 -16.74
C HIS A 228 21.48 18.87 -16.56
N TRP A 229 20.25 18.46 -16.89
CA TRP A 229 19.04 19.23 -16.63
C TRP A 229 18.61 18.92 -15.20
N PHE A 230 18.64 19.93 -14.33
CA PHE A 230 18.31 19.80 -12.91
C PHE A 230 17.46 20.99 -12.46
N PRO A 231 16.25 20.77 -11.90
CA PRO A 231 15.41 21.83 -11.34
C PRO A 231 15.92 22.25 -9.95
N ILE A 232 15.93 23.54 -9.65
CA ILE A 232 16.46 24.07 -8.37
C ILE A 232 15.67 25.23 -7.78
N PHE A 233 14.79 25.89 -8.55
CA PHE A 233 14.13 27.10 -8.07
C PHE A 233 13.26 26.79 -6.86
N GLU A 234 12.37 25.80 -6.95
CA GLU A 234 11.52 25.44 -5.80
C GLU A 234 12.30 24.84 -4.63
N PHE A 235 13.30 24.00 -4.92
CA PHE A 235 14.18 23.45 -3.88
C PHE A 235 14.89 24.56 -3.09
N SER A 236 15.34 25.62 -3.77
CA SER A 236 15.95 26.78 -3.11
C SER A 236 14.96 27.68 -2.36
N ASN A 237 13.68 27.66 -2.75
CA ASN A 237 12.62 28.36 -2.02
C ASN A 237 12.27 27.63 -0.72
N LEU A 238 12.26 26.29 -0.75
CA LEU A 238 11.99 25.45 0.41
C LEU A 238 13.19 25.40 1.39
N VAL A 239 14.41 25.41 0.88
CA VAL A 239 15.64 25.33 1.68
C VAL A 239 16.57 26.49 1.32
N SER A 240 16.53 27.54 2.14
CA SER A 240 17.27 28.79 1.89
C SER A 240 18.79 28.70 2.12
N ASP A 241 19.28 27.65 2.79
CA ASP A 241 20.69 27.46 3.16
C ASP A 241 21.49 26.58 2.19
N LEU A 242 20.93 26.26 1.01
CA LEU A 242 21.61 25.48 -0.04
C LEU A 242 22.84 26.22 -0.61
N GLN A 243 24.03 25.62 -0.47
CA GLN A 243 25.29 26.22 -0.93
C GLN A 243 25.38 26.31 -2.46
N LYS A 244 24.86 25.31 -3.17
CA LYS A 244 24.90 25.25 -4.65
C LYS A 244 23.74 25.96 -5.34
N ALA A 245 22.77 26.53 -4.60
CA ALA A 245 21.55 27.08 -5.18
C ALA A 245 21.81 28.12 -6.28
N GLU A 246 22.62 29.15 -6.01
CA GLU A 246 22.86 30.23 -6.98
C GLU A 246 23.61 29.76 -8.23
N ILE A 247 24.52 28.80 -8.07
CA ILE A 247 25.24 28.18 -9.19
C ILE A 247 24.26 27.41 -10.07
N LEU A 248 23.40 26.59 -9.46
CA LEU A 248 22.43 25.75 -10.18
C LEU A 248 21.32 26.57 -10.83
N LYS A 249 20.81 27.64 -10.17
CA LYS A 249 19.86 28.59 -10.77
C LYS A 249 20.42 29.21 -12.05
N THR A 250 21.68 29.64 -12.00
CA THR A 250 22.38 30.19 -13.16
C THR A 250 22.53 29.16 -14.28
N GLN A 251 22.87 27.91 -13.93
CA GLN A 251 22.97 26.81 -14.90
C GLN A 251 21.62 26.51 -15.56
N GLN A 252 20.55 26.34 -14.79
CA GLN A 252 19.20 26.06 -15.29
C GLN A 252 18.73 27.18 -16.22
N ARG A 253 18.83 28.45 -15.80
CA ARG A 253 18.46 29.62 -16.61
C ARG A 253 19.23 29.67 -17.93
N SER A 254 20.54 29.49 -17.88
CA SER A 254 21.40 29.51 -19.07
C SER A 254 21.01 28.40 -20.05
N LYS A 255 20.75 27.19 -19.55
CA LYS A 255 20.35 26.06 -20.40
C LYS A 255 18.98 26.27 -21.04
N LEU A 256 18.00 26.77 -20.29
CA LEU A 256 16.67 27.07 -20.83
C LEU A 256 16.76 28.11 -21.95
N THR A 257 17.50 29.20 -21.71
CA THR A 257 17.67 30.29 -22.69
C THR A 257 18.40 29.82 -23.95
N ASN A 258 19.47 29.04 -23.80
CA ASN A 258 20.25 28.51 -24.92
C ASN A 258 19.50 27.43 -25.73
N ASN A 259 18.45 26.82 -25.17
CA ASN A 259 17.69 25.78 -25.85
C ASN A 259 16.54 26.32 -26.72
N ILE A 260 16.30 27.64 -26.71
CA ILE A 260 15.28 28.27 -27.53
C ILE A 260 15.70 28.18 -29.00
N LYS A 261 14.99 27.37 -29.79
CA LYS A 261 15.21 27.31 -31.25
C LYS A 261 14.17 28.17 -31.95
N GLU A 262 14.57 29.35 -32.45
CA GLU A 262 13.65 30.28 -33.12
C GLU A 262 12.92 29.69 -34.34
N ASN A 263 13.55 28.73 -35.02
CA ASN A 263 12.97 28.02 -36.17
C ASN A 263 11.69 27.24 -35.84
N ILE A 264 11.39 27.02 -34.56
CA ILE A 264 10.16 26.38 -34.08
C ILE A 264 8.93 27.27 -34.30
N LYS A 265 9.10 28.61 -34.37
CA LYS A 265 8.02 29.60 -34.59
C LYS A 265 7.17 29.30 -35.84
N ARG A 266 7.74 28.62 -36.84
CA ARG A 266 7.03 28.25 -38.09
C ARG A 266 5.81 27.36 -37.87
N PHE A 267 5.76 26.60 -36.78
CA PHE A 267 4.64 25.71 -36.46
C PHE A 267 3.48 26.45 -35.77
N ASP A 268 3.69 27.71 -35.37
CA ASP A 268 2.68 28.50 -34.65
C ASP A 268 1.48 28.93 -35.49
N VAL A 269 1.58 28.77 -36.81
CA VAL A 269 0.49 28.96 -37.78
C VAL A 269 -0.72 28.06 -37.48
N HIS A 270 -0.52 26.98 -36.72
CA HIS A 270 -1.59 26.02 -36.39
C HIS A 270 -2.40 26.37 -35.15
N ALA A 271 -2.03 27.42 -34.40
CA ALA A 271 -2.75 27.92 -33.22
C ALA A 271 -3.11 26.83 -32.18
N LEU A 272 -2.23 25.84 -32.01
CA LEU A 272 -2.39 24.80 -31.00
C LEU A 272 -2.04 25.36 -29.63
N ASN A 273 -2.96 25.21 -28.69
CA ASN A 273 -2.88 25.77 -27.34
C ASN A 273 -2.95 24.70 -26.24
N ASN A 274 -2.99 23.42 -26.61
CA ASN A 274 -3.01 22.30 -25.67
C ASN A 274 -1.86 21.32 -26.00
N ILE A 275 -1.16 20.83 -24.99
CA ILE A 275 -0.09 19.83 -25.11
C ILE A 275 -0.60 18.53 -25.75
N ASP A 276 -1.76 18.02 -25.33
CA ASP A 276 -2.34 16.78 -25.89
C ASP A 276 -2.66 16.98 -27.39
N ASP A 277 -3.14 18.17 -27.80
CA ASP A 277 -3.39 18.50 -29.21
C ASP A 277 -2.09 18.61 -30.03
N ILE A 278 -1.03 19.14 -29.43
CA ILE A 278 0.31 19.21 -30.04
C ILE A 278 0.84 17.79 -30.29
N LEU A 279 0.65 16.89 -29.31
CA LEU A 279 1.10 15.51 -29.39
C LEU A 279 0.27 14.69 -30.38
N ALA A 280 -1.03 14.95 -30.52
CA ALA A 280 -1.90 14.29 -31.48
C ALA A 280 -1.78 14.86 -32.92
N SER A 281 -1.19 16.05 -33.08
CA SER A 281 -1.14 16.73 -34.37
C SER A 281 -0.16 16.07 -35.35
N ASN A 282 -0.66 15.72 -36.53
CA ASN A 282 0.16 15.30 -37.68
C ASN A 282 0.83 16.49 -38.41
N LYS A 283 0.52 17.73 -38.00
CA LYS A 283 1.07 18.94 -38.64
C LYS A 283 2.47 19.28 -38.12
N ILE A 284 2.88 18.67 -37.01
CA ILE A 284 4.19 18.86 -36.39
C ILE A 284 4.91 17.50 -36.42
N PRO A 285 6.11 17.41 -37.01
CA PRO A 285 6.88 16.17 -36.98
C PRO A 285 7.23 15.78 -35.55
N GLU A 286 7.23 14.48 -35.26
CA GLU A 286 7.44 13.93 -33.91
C GLU A 286 8.67 14.51 -33.20
N SER A 287 9.79 14.63 -33.93
CA SER A 287 11.05 15.16 -33.42
C SER A 287 11.00 16.64 -32.99
N TYR A 288 9.99 17.41 -33.41
CA TYR A 288 9.82 18.81 -33.07
C TYR A 288 8.73 19.05 -32.01
N LYS A 289 7.95 18.03 -31.61
CA LYS A 289 6.81 18.21 -30.70
C LYS A 289 7.24 18.70 -29.32
N ILE A 290 8.22 18.05 -28.71
CA ILE A 290 8.78 18.47 -27.40
C ILE A 290 9.36 19.88 -27.47
N ASP A 291 10.10 20.16 -28.53
CA ASP A 291 10.68 21.48 -28.78
C ASP A 291 9.59 22.56 -28.95
N TYR A 292 8.47 22.23 -29.58
CA TYR A 292 7.31 23.12 -29.72
C TYR A 292 6.56 23.33 -28.40
N ILE A 293 6.37 22.28 -27.59
CA ILE A 293 5.83 22.39 -26.22
C ILE A 293 6.72 23.32 -25.39
N PHE A 294 8.04 23.10 -25.43
CA PHE A 294 9.01 23.95 -24.75
C PHE A 294 8.87 25.42 -25.19
N TYR A 295 8.80 25.69 -26.50
CA TYR A 295 8.62 27.03 -27.03
C TYR A 295 7.32 27.69 -26.52
N LYS A 296 6.20 26.96 -26.58
CA LYS A 296 4.89 27.46 -26.16
C LYS A 296 4.85 27.82 -24.67
N VAL A 297 5.35 26.93 -23.82
CA VAL A 297 5.37 27.16 -22.36
C VAL A 297 6.38 28.26 -21.99
N PHE A 298 7.54 28.31 -22.66
CA PHE A 298 8.53 29.35 -22.40
C PHE A 298 7.98 30.76 -22.67
N ASN A 299 7.20 30.93 -23.75
CA ASN A 299 6.58 32.20 -24.15
C ASN A 299 5.19 32.45 -23.52
N ASP A 300 4.81 31.71 -22.46
CA ASP A 300 3.51 31.88 -21.77
C ASP A 300 2.27 31.66 -22.64
N LEU A 301 2.42 30.93 -23.75
CA LEU A 301 1.29 30.57 -24.63
C LEU A 301 0.55 29.32 -24.13
N ILE A 302 1.21 28.50 -23.31
CA ILE A 302 0.64 27.35 -22.58
C ILE A 302 1.00 27.53 -21.09
N SER A 303 0.05 27.24 -20.21
CA SER A 303 0.23 27.41 -18.77
C SER A 303 1.21 26.39 -18.18
N ALA A 304 1.91 26.78 -17.12
CA ALA A 304 2.79 25.86 -16.39
C ALA A 304 2.02 24.69 -15.74
N ASP A 305 0.76 24.90 -15.34
CA ASP A 305 -0.06 23.84 -14.75
C ASP A 305 -0.45 22.77 -15.77
N GLU A 306 -0.65 23.15 -17.03
CA GLU A 306 -0.85 22.18 -18.11
C GLU A 306 0.41 21.35 -18.36
N LEU A 307 1.59 21.98 -18.30
CA LEU A 307 2.87 21.28 -18.35
C LEU A 307 3.04 20.32 -17.16
N LYS A 308 2.61 20.70 -15.94
CA LYS A 308 2.60 19.82 -14.77
C LYS A 308 1.78 18.55 -15.05
N ASN A 309 0.55 18.72 -15.55
CA ASN A 309 -0.33 17.59 -15.85
C ASN A 309 0.28 16.64 -16.89
N TYR A 310 0.96 17.18 -17.90
CA TYR A 310 1.68 16.37 -18.87
C TYR A 310 2.85 15.60 -18.23
N LEU A 311 3.67 16.26 -17.41
CA LEU A 311 4.80 15.64 -16.72
C LEU A 311 4.33 14.52 -15.77
N MET A 312 3.22 14.70 -15.05
CA MET A 312 2.67 13.68 -14.15
C MET A 312 2.09 12.44 -14.89
N LYS A 313 1.74 12.56 -16.18
CA LYS A 313 1.30 11.41 -16.99
C LYS A 313 2.47 10.56 -17.49
N ILE A 314 3.67 11.14 -17.57
CA ILE A 314 4.88 10.46 -18.06
C ILE A 314 5.61 9.91 -16.85
N ASP A 315 5.17 8.73 -16.42
CA ASP A 315 5.71 8.05 -15.24
C ASP A 315 7.19 7.69 -15.46
N GLY A 316 8.09 8.44 -14.81
CA GLY A 316 9.47 8.04 -14.55
C GLY A 316 10.44 7.86 -15.72
N ASP A 317 10.07 8.16 -16.97
CA ASP A 317 11.02 8.10 -18.09
C ASP A 317 11.99 9.29 -18.00
N LEU A 318 13.15 9.06 -17.37
CA LEU A 318 14.26 10.03 -17.16
C LEU A 318 14.95 10.46 -18.47
N ASP A 319 14.23 10.41 -19.59
CA ASP A 319 14.72 10.87 -20.86
C ASP A 319 15.13 12.35 -20.76
N SER A 320 16.01 12.77 -21.65
CA SER A 320 16.55 14.14 -21.63
C SER A 320 15.45 15.19 -21.85
N ASN A 321 14.34 14.83 -22.49
CA ASN A 321 13.22 15.72 -22.77
C ASN A 321 12.36 15.99 -21.53
N TYR A 322 12.08 14.97 -20.72
CA TYR A 322 11.40 15.08 -19.44
C TYR A 322 12.17 16.01 -18.52
N LYS A 323 13.46 15.76 -18.33
CA LYS A 323 14.32 16.61 -17.47
C LYS A 323 14.34 18.07 -17.94
N LYS A 324 14.40 18.27 -19.26
CA LYS A 324 14.33 19.60 -19.89
C LYS A 324 13.00 20.31 -19.60
N LEU A 325 11.87 19.62 -19.79
CA LEU A 325 10.54 20.18 -19.55
C LEU A 325 10.27 20.42 -18.06
N LEU A 326 10.75 19.55 -17.17
CA LEU A 326 10.66 19.75 -15.73
C LEU A 326 11.44 20.99 -15.28
N CYS A 327 12.65 21.20 -15.81
CA CYS A 327 13.41 22.43 -15.56
C CYS A 327 12.67 23.68 -16.05
N LEU A 328 11.93 23.58 -17.17
CA LEU A 328 11.12 24.69 -17.67
C LEU A 328 9.94 24.98 -16.74
N TYR A 329 9.24 23.94 -16.29
CA TYR A 329 8.16 24.06 -15.31
C TYR A 329 8.65 24.74 -14.02
N ASP A 330 9.72 24.22 -13.43
CA ASP A 330 10.31 24.74 -12.19
C ASP A 330 10.68 26.23 -12.33
N PHE A 331 11.35 26.59 -13.43
CA PHE A 331 11.69 27.98 -13.73
C PHE A 331 10.44 28.87 -13.86
N LYS A 332 9.46 28.49 -14.69
CA LYS A 332 8.28 29.33 -14.95
C LYS A 332 7.41 29.55 -13.71
N LYS A 333 7.40 28.60 -12.78
CA LYS A 333 6.53 28.67 -11.60
C LYS A 333 7.20 29.30 -10.39
N TYR A 334 8.52 29.15 -10.24
CA TYR A 334 9.19 29.44 -8.97
C TYR A 334 10.36 30.43 -9.06
N GLU A 335 10.70 30.94 -10.25
CA GLU A 335 11.74 31.94 -10.43
C GLU A 335 11.39 33.29 -9.77
N ASN A 336 10.12 33.71 -9.88
CA ASN A 336 9.58 34.91 -9.23
C ASN A 336 8.27 34.50 -8.54
N PRO A 337 8.36 33.95 -7.31
CA PRO A 337 7.22 33.36 -6.60
C PRO A 337 6.14 34.36 -6.18
#